data_AF-M5B1P7-F1
#
_entry.id   AF-M5B1P7-F1
#
_cell.length_a   1.000
_cell.length_b   1.000
_cell.length_c   1.000
_cell.angle_alpha   90.00
_cell.angle_beta   90.00
_cell.angle_gamma   90.00
#
_symmetry.space_group_name_H-M   'P 1'
#
loop_
_entity.id
_entity.type
_entity.pdbx_description
1 polymer ?
#
loop_
_entity_poly.entity_id
_entity_poly.type
_entity_poly.pdbx_seq_one_letter_code
_entity_poly.pdbx_strand_id
1 'polypeptide(L)'
;MLLSKVLFLNEVNTSFLYEVYHKKWGIRMKTVKEVADELGVSRQYVQKIISKLPATKKPKKVQHSYQIDNQSEAYIKDFMGKGDNFDATNDNPGSNFSSSINSSKYENALLAQIDSLKGQIEQKDNQLENMQKLLDQSQQLQLMAENKIKQLESKTTDESSKKEGLQPTPKTSSVDQPTAEDERGFWSRLFNRKK
;
A
#
# COMPACT_ATOMS: atom_id res chain seq x y z
N MET A 1 -14.77 11.74 34.07
CA MET A 1 -13.99 10.76 33.26
C MET A 1 -14.18 10.91 31.75
N LEU A 2 -15.40 11.20 31.25
CA LEU A 2 -15.65 11.36 29.82
C LEU A 2 -15.03 12.63 29.21
N LEU A 3 -15.04 13.75 29.95
CA LEU A 3 -14.45 15.03 29.51
C LEU A 3 -12.92 14.96 29.29
N SER A 4 -12.18 14.24 30.15
CA SER A 4 -10.73 14.04 29.95
C SER A 4 -10.43 13.17 28.73
N LYS A 5 -11.28 12.18 28.41
CA LYS A 5 -11.09 11.35 27.20
C LYS A 5 -11.33 12.16 25.93
N VAL A 6 -12.32 13.04 25.92
CA VAL A 6 -12.62 13.90 24.75
C VAL A 6 -11.51 14.94 24.54
N LEU A 7 -10.99 15.54 25.60
CA LEU A 7 -9.83 16.45 25.49
C LEU A 7 -8.59 15.72 24.97
N PHE A 8 -8.29 14.53 25.51
CA PHE A 8 -7.15 13.72 25.06
C PHE A 8 -7.27 13.28 23.59
N LEU A 9 -8.49 12.93 23.15
CA LEU A 9 -8.75 12.60 21.74
C LEU A 9 -8.58 13.82 20.82
N ASN A 10 -8.95 15.02 21.26
CA ASN A 10 -8.75 16.24 20.49
C ASN A 10 -7.27 16.60 20.36
N GLU A 11 -6.49 16.40 21.42
CA GLU A 11 -5.06 16.72 21.49
C GLU A 11 -4.19 15.76 20.66
N VAL A 12 -4.57 14.48 20.63
CA VAL A 12 -3.95 13.47 19.77
C VAL A 12 -4.31 13.69 18.31
N ASN A 13 -5.55 14.08 18.00
CA ASN A 13 -6.01 14.30 16.62
C ASN A 13 -5.42 15.58 16.02
N THR A 14 -5.28 16.65 16.80
CA THR A 14 -4.56 17.86 16.34
C THR A 14 -3.08 17.57 16.10
N SER A 15 -2.41 16.86 17.01
CA SER A 15 -1.00 16.48 16.84
C SER A 15 -0.78 15.62 15.60
N PHE A 16 -1.64 14.62 15.36
CA PHE A 16 -1.58 13.77 14.17
C PHE A 16 -1.88 14.55 12.88
N LEU A 17 -2.84 15.47 12.90
CA LEU A 17 -3.13 16.34 11.75
C LEU A 17 -1.96 17.28 11.45
N TYR A 18 -1.32 17.85 12.48
CA TYR A 18 -0.09 18.63 12.31
C TYR A 18 1.05 17.76 11.75
N GLU A 19 1.23 16.54 12.23
CA GLU A 19 2.26 15.62 11.74
C GLU A 19 2.03 15.23 10.28
N VAL A 20 0.79 14.90 9.91
CA VAL A 20 0.40 14.56 8.52
C VAL A 20 0.51 15.78 7.60
N TYR A 21 0.08 16.96 8.05
CA TYR A 21 0.28 18.21 7.29
C TYR A 21 1.77 18.51 7.11
N HIS A 22 2.60 18.38 8.16
CA HIS A 22 4.03 18.64 8.06
C HIS A 22 4.76 17.64 7.16
N LYS A 23 4.28 16.39 7.10
CA LYS A 23 4.87 15.32 6.30
C LYS A 23 4.46 15.37 4.83
N LYS A 24 3.24 15.82 4.52
CA LYS A 24 2.65 15.81 3.15
C LYS A 24 2.64 17.18 2.47
N TRP A 25 2.51 18.28 3.22
CA TRP A 25 2.40 19.66 2.70
C TRP A 25 3.19 20.70 3.52
N GLY A 26 4.00 20.25 4.47
CA GLY A 26 4.60 21.10 5.50
C GLY A 26 5.76 21.91 4.99
N ILE A 27 5.74 23.21 5.27
CA ILE A 27 6.90 24.11 5.25
C ILE A 27 7.97 23.47 6.14
N ARG A 28 8.84 22.65 5.55
CA ARG A 28 10.00 22.10 6.23
C ARG A 28 11.13 23.05 5.97
N MET A 29 11.58 23.71 7.02
CA MET A 29 12.77 24.53 6.99
C MET A 29 13.97 23.59 6.98
N LYS A 30 14.58 23.40 5.82
CA LYS A 30 15.79 22.60 5.68
C LYS A 30 17.01 23.49 5.59
N THR A 31 18.15 22.94 5.96
CA THR A 31 19.44 23.58 5.74
C THR A 31 20.00 23.23 4.37
N VAL A 32 20.95 24.03 3.89
CA VAL A 32 21.71 23.73 2.64
C VAL A 32 22.33 22.33 2.68
N LYS A 33 22.74 21.86 3.87
CA LYS A 33 23.35 20.54 4.03
C LYS A 33 22.34 19.42 3.78
N GLU A 34 21.18 19.49 4.44
CA GLU A 34 20.13 18.48 4.30
C GLU A 34 19.62 18.41 2.85
N VAL A 35 19.43 19.57 2.21
CA VAL A 35 19.02 19.63 0.80
C VAL A 35 20.10 19.05 -0.13
N ALA A 36 21.37 19.29 0.16
CA ALA A 36 22.48 18.71 -0.60
C ALA A 36 22.52 17.18 -0.46
N ASP A 37 22.36 16.68 0.76
CA ASP A 37 22.35 15.24 1.07
C ASP A 37 21.14 14.55 0.40
N GLU A 38 19.95 15.16 0.42
CA GLU A 38 18.75 14.64 -0.25
C GLU A 38 18.87 14.63 -1.79
N LEU A 39 19.53 15.64 -2.35
CA LEU A 39 19.73 15.78 -3.79
C LEU A 39 20.95 15.00 -4.31
N GLY A 40 21.78 14.43 -3.43
CA GLY A 40 23.02 13.74 -3.80
C GLY A 40 24.07 14.67 -4.43
N VAL A 41 24.05 15.96 -4.08
CA VAL A 41 24.98 16.98 -4.62
C VAL A 41 25.84 17.57 -3.52
N SER A 42 26.92 18.27 -3.88
CA SER A 42 27.76 18.93 -2.87
C SER A 42 27.07 20.16 -2.27
N ARG A 43 27.28 20.40 -0.97
CA ARG A 43 26.81 21.63 -0.28
C ARG A 43 27.22 22.92 -1.01
N GLN A 44 28.44 22.95 -1.55
CA GLN A 44 28.96 24.09 -2.31
C GLN A 44 28.19 24.31 -3.62
N TYR A 45 27.80 23.23 -4.30
CA TYR A 45 27.02 23.31 -5.52
C TYR A 45 25.62 23.90 -5.26
N VAL A 46 24.94 23.49 -4.18
CA VAL A 46 23.67 24.10 -3.76
C VAL A 46 23.85 25.59 -3.48
N GLN A 47 24.92 25.98 -2.79
CA GLN A 47 25.20 27.39 -2.50
C GLN A 47 25.50 28.21 -3.77
N LYS A 48 26.19 27.61 -4.76
CA LYS A 48 26.41 28.20 -6.09
C LYS A 48 25.06 28.44 -6.80
N ILE A 49 24.16 27.45 -6.79
CA ILE A 49 22.81 27.60 -7.37
C ILE A 49 22.05 28.73 -6.67
N ILE A 50 22.07 28.76 -5.34
CA ILE A 50 21.41 29.83 -4.55
C ILE A 50 21.93 31.23 -4.94
N SER A 51 23.23 31.35 -5.21
CA SER A 51 23.81 32.63 -5.64
C SER A 51 23.31 33.08 -7.02
N LYS A 52 23.06 32.12 -7.93
CA LYS A 52 22.58 32.33 -9.30
C LYS A 52 21.06 32.55 -9.39
N LEU A 53 20.29 32.21 -8.35
CA LEU A 53 18.84 32.45 -8.34
C LEU A 53 18.52 33.96 -8.40
N PRO A 54 17.39 34.37 -8.99
CA PRO A 54 16.94 35.77 -8.97
C PRO A 54 16.54 36.18 -7.54
N ALA A 55 16.69 37.46 -7.20
CA ALA A 55 16.50 37.97 -5.83
C ALA A 55 15.12 37.63 -5.22
N THR A 56 14.08 37.53 -6.05
CA THR A 56 12.71 37.15 -5.64
C THR A 56 12.56 35.68 -5.23
N LYS A 57 13.49 34.81 -5.62
CA LYS A 57 13.45 33.36 -5.38
C LYS A 57 14.57 32.88 -4.46
N LYS A 58 15.35 33.79 -3.88
CA LYS A 58 16.45 33.43 -2.97
C LYS A 58 15.90 32.99 -1.59
N PRO A 59 16.39 31.88 -1.03
CA PRO A 59 16.05 31.47 0.33
C PRO A 59 16.51 32.51 1.36
N LYS A 60 15.78 32.61 2.48
CA LYS A 60 16.10 33.55 3.56
C LYS A 60 17.38 33.12 4.27
N LYS A 61 18.26 34.07 4.52
CA LYS A 61 19.50 33.84 5.27
C LYS A 61 19.29 34.21 6.73
N VAL A 62 19.38 33.24 7.63
CA VAL A 62 19.25 33.42 9.08
C VAL A 62 20.57 33.04 9.76
N GLN A 63 21.16 33.98 10.50
CA GLN A 63 22.35 33.79 11.34
C GLN A 63 23.46 32.95 10.69
N HIS A 64 23.80 33.21 9.42
CA HIS A 64 24.87 32.55 8.63
C HIS A 64 24.47 31.29 7.82
N SER A 65 23.23 30.81 7.89
CA SER A 65 22.74 29.69 7.07
C SER A 65 21.54 30.08 6.21
N TYR A 66 21.40 29.46 5.04
CA TYR A 66 20.16 29.58 4.27
C TYR A 66 19.13 28.60 4.83
N GLN A 67 17.97 29.13 5.19
CA GLN A 67 16.78 28.34 5.47
C GLN A 67 16.06 28.12 4.13
N ILE A 68 15.96 26.86 3.74
CA ILE A 68 15.38 26.43 2.48
C ILE A 68 14.00 25.86 2.78
N ASP A 69 12.98 26.61 2.41
CA ASP A 69 11.59 26.18 2.37
C ASP A 69 11.37 25.31 1.11
N ASN A 70 10.32 24.48 1.11
CA ASN A 70 9.94 23.63 -0.02
C ASN A 70 9.87 24.39 -1.37
N GLN A 71 9.41 25.64 -1.37
CA GLN A 71 9.35 26.47 -2.58
C GLN A 71 10.75 26.83 -3.09
N SER A 72 11.66 27.24 -2.19
CA SER A 72 13.05 27.50 -2.56
C SER A 72 13.80 26.23 -2.97
N GLU A 73 13.48 25.09 -2.36
CA GLU A 73 13.99 23.78 -2.78
C GLU A 73 13.56 23.44 -4.21
N ALA A 74 12.30 23.70 -4.57
CA ALA A 74 11.79 23.52 -5.92
C ALA A 74 12.54 24.42 -6.92
N TYR A 75 12.78 25.69 -6.59
CA TYR A 75 13.58 26.57 -7.46
C TYR A 75 15.02 26.11 -7.63
N ILE A 76 15.65 25.56 -6.58
CA ILE A 76 16.99 24.97 -6.66
C ILE A 76 16.99 23.75 -7.60
N LYS A 77 15.99 22.87 -7.48
CA LYS A 77 15.81 21.70 -8.37
C LYS A 77 15.59 22.11 -9.82
N ASP A 78 14.73 23.08 -10.07
CA ASP A 78 14.46 23.60 -11.41
C ASP A 78 15.73 24.20 -12.05
N PHE A 79 16.52 24.93 -11.28
CA PHE A 79 17.76 25.53 -11.76
C PHE A 79 18.83 24.48 -12.05
N MET A 80 18.88 23.39 -11.26
CA MET A 80 19.76 22.25 -11.49
C MET A 80 19.43 21.52 -12.81
N GLY A 81 18.15 21.39 -13.15
CA GLY A 81 17.69 20.77 -14.39
C GLY A 81 17.96 21.59 -15.66
N LYS A 82 18.14 22.91 -15.54
CA LYS A 82 18.34 23.82 -16.68
C LYS A 82 19.79 23.93 -17.18
N GLY A 83 20.76 23.33 -16.47
CA GLY A 83 22.17 23.35 -16.84
C GLY A 83 22.81 24.74 -16.76
N ASP A 84 24.15 24.80 -16.80
CA ASP A 84 24.94 26.03 -16.58
C ASP A 84 24.79 27.11 -17.70
N ASN A 85 23.87 26.94 -18.66
CA ASN A 85 23.59 27.88 -19.77
C ASN A 85 22.68 29.05 -19.35
N PHE A 86 22.89 29.61 -18.16
CA PHE A 86 22.30 30.89 -17.78
C PHE A 86 23.43 31.90 -17.60
N ASP A 87 23.86 32.46 -18.73
CA ASP A 87 24.68 33.66 -18.72
C ASP A 87 23.79 34.80 -18.20
N ALA A 88 24.30 35.55 -17.23
CA ALA A 88 23.55 36.53 -16.46
C ALA A 88 23.31 37.82 -17.25
N THR A 89 22.74 37.71 -18.46
CA THR A 89 22.45 38.84 -19.34
C THR A 89 21.00 38.82 -19.80
N ASN A 90 20.27 39.79 -19.25
CA ASN A 90 19.08 40.44 -19.79
C ASN A 90 17.79 39.65 -19.92
N ASP A 91 16.80 40.18 -19.19
CA ASP A 91 15.39 40.21 -19.54
C ASP A 91 15.15 40.22 -21.05
N ASN A 92 14.57 39.15 -21.58
CA ASN A 92 13.99 39.16 -22.92
C ASN A 92 12.53 38.66 -22.83
N PRO A 93 11.52 39.54 -22.92
CA PRO A 93 10.11 39.15 -22.92
C PRO A 93 9.72 38.74 -24.34
N GLY A 94 10.22 37.60 -24.81
CA GLY A 94 10.06 37.20 -26.22
C GLY A 94 10.01 35.70 -26.49
N SER A 95 9.95 34.83 -25.47
CA SER A 95 9.98 33.36 -25.65
C SER A 95 8.76 32.61 -25.10
N ASN A 96 7.65 33.32 -24.82
CA ASN A 96 6.45 32.72 -24.23
C ASN A 96 5.62 31.83 -25.18
N PHE A 97 5.95 31.80 -26.48
CA PHE A 97 5.22 30.95 -27.44
C PHE A 97 5.75 29.51 -27.51
N SER A 98 7.05 29.29 -27.32
CA SER A 98 7.64 27.93 -27.31
C SER A 98 7.50 27.24 -25.94
N SER A 99 7.54 28.00 -24.84
CA SER A 99 7.32 27.45 -23.50
C SER A 99 5.88 27.00 -23.28
N SER A 100 4.89 27.70 -23.83
CA SER A 100 3.47 27.36 -23.72
C SER A 100 3.08 26.05 -24.43
N ILE A 101 3.68 25.77 -25.60
CA ILE A 101 3.47 24.50 -26.32
C ILE A 101 4.13 23.33 -25.57
N ASN A 102 5.32 23.55 -25.00
CA ASN A 102 6.00 22.52 -24.22
C ASN A 102 5.33 22.30 -22.84
N SER A 103 4.81 23.35 -22.19
CA SER A 103 4.08 23.25 -20.93
C SER A 103 2.73 22.56 -21.13
N SER A 104 2.00 22.85 -22.22
CA SER A 104 0.73 22.18 -22.52
C SER A 104 0.93 20.71 -22.87
N LYS A 105 2.00 20.34 -23.60
CA LYS A 105 2.35 18.93 -23.84
C LYS A 105 2.69 18.19 -22.54
N TYR A 106 3.41 18.85 -21.63
CA TYR A 106 3.74 18.30 -20.32
C TYR A 106 2.50 18.14 -19.42
N GLU A 107 1.62 19.15 -19.40
CA GLU A 107 0.36 19.11 -18.67
C GLU A 107 -0.57 18.01 -19.19
N ASN A 108 -0.66 17.84 -20.52
CA ASN A 108 -1.40 16.74 -21.13
C ASN A 108 -0.82 15.35 -20.78
N ALA A 109 0.51 15.23 -20.74
CA ALA A 109 1.16 13.98 -20.31
C ALA A 109 0.88 13.66 -18.84
N LEU A 110 0.90 14.67 -17.97
CA LEU A 110 0.54 14.53 -16.56
C LEU A 110 -0.93 14.15 -16.38
N LEU A 111 -1.85 14.77 -17.13
CA LEU A 111 -3.27 14.43 -17.09
C LEU A 111 -3.50 12.98 -17.53
N ALA A 112 -2.88 12.55 -18.63
CA ALA A 112 -2.95 11.16 -19.09
C ALA A 112 -2.40 10.17 -18.05
N GLN A 113 -1.32 10.54 -17.34
CA GLN A 113 -0.79 9.73 -16.26
C GLN A 113 -1.73 9.68 -15.06
N ILE A 114 -2.36 10.79 -14.69
CA ILE A 114 -3.37 10.85 -13.64
C ILE A 114 -4.56 9.94 -13.97
N ASP A 115 -5.06 9.99 -15.21
CA ASP A 115 -6.19 9.16 -15.63
C ASP A 115 -5.82 7.67 -15.66
N SER A 116 -4.61 7.33 -16.12
CA SER A 116 -4.10 5.95 -16.04
C SER A 116 -3.99 5.47 -14.59
N LEU A 117 -3.47 6.31 -13.68
CA LEU A 117 -3.35 5.97 -12.26
C LEU A 117 -4.71 5.82 -11.59
N LYS A 118 -5.69 6.66 -11.92
CA LYS A 118 -7.08 6.53 -11.45
C LYS A 118 -7.69 5.21 -11.92
N GLY A 119 -7.57 4.88 -13.20
CA GLY A 119 -8.05 3.60 -13.72
C GLY A 119 -7.41 2.40 -13.04
N GLN A 120 -6.11 2.46 -12.73
CA GLN A 120 -5.43 1.41 -11.96
C GLN A 120 -5.95 1.28 -10.52
N ILE A 121 -6.29 2.40 -9.88
CA ILE A 121 -6.88 2.39 -8.53
C ILE A 121 -8.26 1.72 -8.58
N GLU A 122 -9.12 2.12 -9.52
CA GLU A 122 -10.45 1.52 -9.68
C GLU A 122 -10.38 0.01 -9.96
N GLN A 123 -9.43 -0.42 -10.79
CA GLN A 123 -9.20 -1.85 -11.05
C GLN A 123 -8.77 -2.61 -9.78
N LYS A 124 -7.88 -2.01 -8.97
CA LYS A 124 -7.45 -2.60 -7.71
C LYS A 124 -8.58 -2.65 -6.68
N ASP A 125 -9.41 -1.63 -6.61
CA ASP A 125 -10.57 -1.59 -5.72
C ASP A 125 -11.59 -2.68 -6.10
N ASN A 126 -11.87 -2.85 -7.39
CA ASN A 126 -12.71 -3.95 -7.88
C ASN A 126 -12.11 -5.33 -7.56
N GLN A 127 -10.78 -5.48 -7.68
CA GLN A 127 -10.10 -6.72 -7.31
C GLN A 127 -10.21 -7.00 -5.81
N LEU A 128 -10.07 -5.97 -4.96
CA LEU A 128 -10.23 -6.09 -3.51
C LEU A 128 -11.66 -6.49 -3.14
N GLU A 129 -12.67 -5.89 -3.77
CA GLU A 129 -14.07 -6.26 -3.55
C GLU A 129 -14.33 -7.73 -3.89
N ASN A 130 -13.78 -8.20 -5.01
CA ASN A 130 -13.90 -9.61 -5.41
C ASN A 130 -13.19 -10.55 -4.44
N MET A 131 -11.98 -10.20 -3.99
CA MET A 131 -11.26 -10.97 -2.98
C MET A 131 -12.02 -11.04 -1.65
N GLN A 132 -12.64 -9.94 -1.23
CA GLN A 132 -13.46 -9.90 -0.03
C GLN A 132 -14.68 -10.82 -0.16
N LYS A 133 -15.40 -10.77 -1.28
CA LYS A 133 -16.53 -11.69 -1.54
C LYS A 133 -16.11 -13.16 -1.49
N LEU A 134 -14.97 -13.51 -2.08
CA LEU A 134 -14.46 -14.88 -2.05
C LEU A 134 -14.05 -15.32 -0.64
N LEU A 135 -13.46 -14.41 0.14
CA LEU A 135 -13.11 -14.66 1.53
C LEU A 135 -14.37 -14.92 2.37
N ASP A 136 -15.40 -14.08 2.21
CA ASP A 136 -16.68 -14.23 2.92
C ASP A 136 -17.34 -15.57 2.58
N GLN A 137 -17.33 -15.97 1.30
CA GLN A 137 -17.83 -17.28 0.87
C GLN A 137 -17.03 -18.43 1.51
N SER A 138 -15.70 -18.33 1.55
CA SER A 138 -14.85 -19.34 2.17
C SER A 138 -15.13 -19.47 3.68
N GLN A 139 -15.32 -18.34 4.38
CA GLN A 139 -15.66 -18.34 5.80
C GLN A 139 -17.02 -18.98 6.05
N GLN A 140 -18.02 -18.67 5.23
CA GLN A 140 -19.34 -19.30 5.33
C GLN A 140 -19.27 -20.82 5.11
N LEU A 141 -18.53 -21.27 4.09
CA LEU A 141 -18.34 -22.70 3.83
C LEU A 141 -17.62 -23.40 4.97
N GLN A 142 -16.61 -22.76 5.57
CA GLN A 142 -15.91 -23.30 6.73
C GLN A 142 -16.86 -23.44 7.93
N LEU A 143 -17.66 -22.43 8.24
CA LEU A 143 -18.65 -22.50 9.32
C LEU A 143 -19.69 -23.60 9.08
N MET A 144 -20.14 -23.78 7.82
CA MET A 144 -21.05 -24.87 7.46
C MET A 144 -20.39 -26.24 7.65
N ALA A 145 -19.11 -26.38 7.29
CA ALA A 145 -18.36 -27.62 7.49
C ALA A 145 -18.16 -27.94 8.97
N GLU A 146 -17.75 -26.96 9.78
CA GLU A 146 -17.59 -27.10 11.24
C GLU A 146 -18.91 -27.49 11.91
N ASN A 147 -20.02 -26.86 11.52
CA ASN A 147 -21.34 -27.20 12.05
C ASN A 147 -21.76 -28.63 11.68
N LYS A 148 -21.47 -29.09 10.47
CA LYS A 148 -21.74 -30.47 10.06
C LYS A 148 -20.88 -31.47 10.84
N ILE A 149 -19.60 -31.17 11.05
CA ILE A 149 -18.71 -32.00 11.86
C ILE A 149 -19.25 -32.12 13.29
N LYS A 150 -19.59 -31.00 13.93
CA LYS A 150 -20.17 -31.00 15.28
C LYS A 150 -21.47 -31.81 15.38
N GLN A 151 -22.36 -31.73 14.39
CA GLN A 151 -23.59 -32.52 14.35
C GLN A 151 -23.32 -34.03 14.20
N LEU A 152 -22.27 -34.40 13.46
CA LEU A 152 -21.86 -35.78 13.33
C LEU A 152 -21.23 -36.28 14.63
N GLU A 153 -20.34 -35.51 15.24
CA GLU A 153 -19.74 -35.81 16.54
C GLU A 153 -20.81 -36.01 17.63
N SER A 154 -21.82 -35.14 17.70
CA SER A 154 -22.92 -35.29 18.66
C SER A 154 -23.73 -36.55 18.39
N LYS A 155 -24.07 -36.85 17.12
CA LYS A 155 -24.78 -38.10 16.76
C LYS A 155 -23.97 -39.35 17.06
N THR A 156 -22.65 -39.33 16.87
CA THR A 156 -21.78 -40.47 17.24
C THR A 156 -21.66 -40.65 18.74
N THR A 157 -21.74 -39.56 19.52
CA THR A 157 -21.71 -39.62 20.99
C THR A 157 -23.04 -40.18 21.54
N ASP A 158 -24.17 -39.82 20.92
CA ASP A 158 -25.50 -40.34 21.28
C ASP A 158 -25.66 -41.84 20.92
N GLU A 159 -25.10 -42.30 19.79
CA GLU A 159 -25.08 -43.72 19.40
C GLU A 159 -24.11 -44.56 20.26
N SER A 160 -23.03 -43.97 20.78
CA SER A 160 -22.14 -44.63 21.74
C SER A 160 -22.78 -44.79 23.12
N SER A 161 -23.70 -43.90 23.50
CA SER A 161 -24.39 -43.92 24.80
C SER A 161 -25.52 -44.94 24.88
N LYS A 162 -25.94 -45.53 23.74
CA LYS A 162 -27.00 -46.55 23.67
C LYS A 162 -26.48 -47.99 23.47
N LYS A 163 -25.16 -48.17 23.41
CA LYS A 163 -24.49 -49.48 23.27
C LYS A 163 -23.55 -49.84 24.42
N GLU A 164 -23.67 -49.20 25.59
CA GLU A 164 -23.08 -49.73 26.83
C GLU A 164 -24.04 -50.71 27.50
N GLY A 165 -24.14 -51.89 26.89
CA GLY A 165 -24.81 -53.04 27.44
C GLY A 165 -24.21 -54.28 26.80
N LEU A 166 -23.30 -54.93 27.53
CA LEU A 166 -22.58 -56.18 27.25
C LEU A 166 -21.24 -56.04 26.49
N GLN A 167 -20.17 -56.07 27.27
CA GLN A 167 -18.96 -56.84 26.93
C GLN A 167 -19.17 -58.31 27.34
N PRO A 168 -18.53 -59.31 26.69
CA PRO A 168 -17.07 -59.46 26.72
C PRO A 168 -16.38 -59.91 25.40
N THR A 169 -15.07 -59.67 25.37
CA THR A 169 -14.00 -60.10 24.43
C THR A 169 -13.88 -61.64 24.27
N PRO A 170 -12.88 -62.26 23.58
CA PRO A 170 -11.90 -61.84 22.53
C PRO A 170 -11.81 -62.87 21.36
N LYS A 171 -11.02 -62.60 20.29
CA LYS A 171 -10.02 -63.55 19.69
C LYS A 171 -9.36 -63.03 18.39
N THR A 172 -8.07 -63.35 18.33
CA THR A 172 -7.05 -63.26 17.28
C THR A 172 -7.32 -64.13 16.04
N SER A 173 -6.93 -63.66 14.83
CA SER A 173 -6.46 -64.45 13.65
C SER A 173 -6.39 -63.51 12.43
N SER A 174 -5.19 -63.17 11.93
CA SER A 174 -4.48 -63.80 10.81
C SER A 174 -5.21 -63.75 9.46
N VAL A 175 -4.60 -62.99 8.55
CA VAL A 175 -4.51 -63.13 7.09
C VAL A 175 -5.24 -64.35 6.50
N ASP A 176 -6.20 -64.12 5.60
CA ASP A 176 -6.29 -64.69 4.24
C ASP A 176 -7.55 -64.17 3.52
N GLN A 177 -7.37 -63.59 2.33
CA GLN A 177 -8.42 -63.48 1.29
C GLN A 177 -8.67 -64.88 0.69
N PRO A 178 -9.70 -65.18 -0.15
CA PRO A 178 -10.59 -64.28 -0.92
C PRO A 178 -12.06 -64.74 -1.02
N THR A 179 -13.03 -63.83 -1.12
CA THR A 179 -14.27 -64.11 -1.88
C THR A 179 -14.87 -62.82 -2.43
N ALA A 180 -15.41 -62.95 -3.63
CA ALA A 180 -15.88 -61.89 -4.48
C ALA A 180 -17.10 -61.14 -3.90
N GLU A 181 -17.18 -59.90 -4.37
CA GLU A 181 -18.32 -58.98 -4.38
C GLU A 181 -18.46 -58.07 -3.17
N ASP A 182 -18.76 -56.81 -3.50
CA ASP A 182 -18.93 -55.64 -2.64
C ASP A 182 -17.65 -55.12 -1.97
N GLU A 183 -17.04 -53.99 -2.33
CA GLU A 183 -17.57 -52.75 -2.86
C GLU A 183 -16.44 -52.04 -3.62
N ARG A 184 -16.58 -51.78 -4.92
CA ARG A 184 -15.66 -50.85 -5.61
C ARG A 184 -15.98 -49.45 -5.11
N GLY A 185 -15.23 -49.03 -4.09
CA GLY A 185 -15.37 -47.75 -3.43
C GLY A 185 -15.47 -46.58 -4.40
N PHE A 186 -16.20 -45.55 -3.97
CA PHE A 186 -16.48 -44.32 -4.71
C PHE A 186 -15.25 -43.75 -5.45
N TRP A 187 -14.08 -43.76 -4.81
CA TRP A 187 -12.82 -43.26 -5.36
C TRP A 187 -12.28 -44.09 -6.54
N SER A 188 -12.49 -45.40 -6.53
CA SER A 188 -12.10 -46.31 -7.62
C SER A 188 -12.84 -46.01 -8.91
N ARG A 189 -14.06 -45.45 -8.81
CA ARG A 189 -14.88 -45.02 -9.95
C ARG A 189 -14.52 -43.63 -10.45
N LEU A 190 -14.04 -42.75 -9.56
CA LEU A 190 -13.72 -41.36 -9.88
C LEU A 190 -12.39 -41.23 -10.62
N PHE A 191 -11.37 -42.00 -10.23
CA PHE A 191 -10.01 -41.81 -10.75
C PHE A 191 -9.57 -42.79 -11.84
N ASN A 192 -10.38 -43.81 -12.14
CA ASN A 192 -9.98 -44.86 -13.08
C ASN A 192 -10.58 -44.72 -14.49
N ARG A 193 -11.10 -43.54 -14.85
CA ARG A 193 -11.48 -43.24 -16.23
C ARG A 193 -10.22 -42.86 -17.03
N LYS A 194 -9.60 -43.83 -17.69
CA LYS A 194 -8.62 -43.56 -18.75
C LYS A 194 -9.34 -43.08 -20.02
N LYS A 195 -8.66 -42.18 -20.73
CA LYS A 195 -9.06 -41.46 -21.96
C LYS A 195 -9.76 -42.32 -23.00
#